data_AF-A0A1I1F0K1-F1
#
_entry.id   AF-A0A1I1F0K1-F1
#
_cell.length_a   1.000
_cell.length_b   1.000
_cell.length_c   1.000
_cell.angle_alpha   90.00
_cell.angle_beta   90.00
_cell.angle_gamma   90.00
#
_symmetry.space_group_name_H-M   'P 1'
#
loop_
_entity.id
_entity.type
_entity.pdbx_description
1 polymer ?
#
loop_
_entity_poly.entity_id
_entity_poly.type
_entity_poly.pdbx_seq_one_letter_code
_entity_poly.pdbx_strand_id
1 'polypeptide(L)' 'MKDEVKKDYVPENSSMAQNLEEMKDLGKQMEHLRTNEELKEWGKRPGTVQHESEEEK' A
#
# COMPACT_ATOMS: atom_id res chain seq x y z
N MET A 1 -34.93 2.82 -5.61
CA MET A 1 -34.42 2.34 -6.91
C MET A 1 -33.30 1.38 -6.59
N LYS A 2 -33.38 0.12 -7.02
CA LYS A 2 -32.24 -0.80 -6.95
C LYS A 2 -31.50 -0.61 -8.26
N ASP A 3 -30.39 0.11 -8.22
CA ASP A 3 -29.54 0.25 -9.38
C ASP A 3 -28.90 -1.12 -9.64
N GLU A 4 -29.35 -1.79 -10.69
CA GLU A 4 -28.78 -3.06 -11.14
C GLU A 4 -27.36 -2.80 -11.61
N VAL A 5 -26.39 -3.14 -10.75
CA VAL A 5 -24.97 -3.04 -11.08
C VAL A 5 -24.70 -3.95 -12.28
N LYS A 6 -24.24 -3.35 -13.39
CA LYS A 6 -23.90 -4.09 -14.62
C LYS A 6 -22.89 -5.19 -14.27
N LYS A 7 -23.05 -6.37 -14.90
CA LYS A 7 -22.19 -7.54 -14.62
C LYS A 7 -20.69 -7.27 -14.76
N ASP A 8 -20.31 -6.32 -15.61
CA ASP A 8 -18.93 -5.93 -15.88
C ASP A 8 -18.51 -4.63 -15.16
N TYR A 9 -19.31 -4.14 -14.21
CA TYR A 9 -18.96 -2.96 -13.43
C TYR A 9 -17.87 -3.30 -12.41
N VAL A 10 -16.71 -2.68 -12.60
CA VAL A 10 -15.60 -2.71 -11.64
C VAL A 10 -15.71 -1.44 -10.80
N PRO A 11 -15.95 -1.54 -9.48
CA PRO A 11 -15.95 -0.37 -8.60
C PRO A 11 -14.62 0.37 -8.67
N GLU A 12 -14.66 1.71 -8.68
CA GLU A 12 -13.43 2.53 -8.78
C GLU A 12 -12.41 2.25 -7.66
N ASN A 13 -12.88 1.74 -6.52
CA ASN A 13 -12.05 1.39 -5.36
C ASN A 13 -11.72 -0.11 -5.25
N SER A 14 -12.01 -0.93 -6.27
CA SER A 14 -11.83 -2.39 -6.16
C SER A 14 -10.38 -2.83 -6.27
N SER A 15 -9.54 -2.05 -6.94
CA SER A 15 -8.13 -2.35 -7.15
C SER A 15 -7.28 -1.11 -6.88
N MET A 16 -6.10 -1.32 -6.29
CA MET A 16 -5.10 -0.28 -6.09
C MET A 16 -4.45 0.19 -7.41
N ALA A 17 -4.52 -0.63 -8.45
CA ALA A 17 -4.14 -0.29 -9.82
C ALA A 17 -5.23 -0.75 -10.79
N GLN A 18 -5.70 0.14 -11.64
CA GLN A 18 -6.78 -0.10 -12.60
C GLN A 18 -6.31 -0.93 -13.80
N ASN A 19 -5.02 -0.89 -14.11
CA ASN A 19 -4.43 -1.59 -15.25
C ASN A 19 -2.94 -1.94 -15.03
N LEU A 20 -2.36 -2.67 -15.99
CA LEU A 20 -0.96 -3.14 -15.92
C LEU A 20 0.05 -1.99 -16.01
N GLU A 21 -0.26 -0.92 -16.72
CA GLU A 21 0.61 0.24 -16.86
C GLU A 21 0.74 0.97 -15.52
N GLU A 22 -0.39 1.24 -14.86
CA GLU A 22 -0.45 1.83 -13.53
C GLU A 22 0.27 0.96 -12.49
N MET A 23 0.11 -0.37 -12.55
CA MET A 23 0.85 -1.30 -11.68
C MET A 23 2.37 -1.16 -11.84
N LYS A 24 2.87 -1.01 -13.08
CA LYS A 24 4.31 -0.85 -13.35
C LYS A 24 4.83 0.49 -12.83
N ASP A 25 4.07 1.56 -13.02
CA ASP A 25 4.50 2.89 -12.59
C ASP A 25 4.47 3.04 -11.07
N LEU A 26 3.50 2.43 -10.38
CA LEU A 26 3.50 2.32 -8.92
C LEU A 26 4.73 1.52 -8.43
N GLY A 27 5.09 0.44 -9.12
CA GLY A 27 6.29 -0.34 -8.81
C GLY A 27 7.58 0.49 -8.90
N LYS A 28 7.74 1.30 -9.96
CA LYS A 28 8.89 2.22 -10.11
C LYS A 28 8.95 3.26 -9.00
N GLN A 29 7.80 3.80 -8.59
CA GLN A 29 7.74 4.75 -7.47
C GLN A 29 8.21 4.10 -6.16
N MET A 30 7.85 2.82 -5.94
CA MET A 30 8.28 2.06 -4.77
C MET A 30 9.77 1.70 -4.79
N GLU A 31 10.38 1.51 -5.96
CA GLU A 31 11.81 1.15 -6.09
C GLU A 31 12.75 2.19 -5.47
N HIS A 32 12.35 3.46 -5.47
CA HIS A 32 13.13 4.54 -4.87
C HIS A 32 12.86 4.74 -3.37
N LEU A 33 11.92 4.00 -2.79
CA LEU A 33 11.63 4.04 -1.37
C LEU A 33 12.56 3.09 -0.61
N ARG A 34 12.96 3.53 0.58
CA ARG A 34 13.82 2.72 1.45
C ARG A 34 13.04 1.61 2.11
N THR A 35 13.68 0.47 2.23
CA THR A 35 13.17 -0.66 3.00
C THR A 35 13.27 -0.38 4.51
N ASN A 36 12.54 -1.17 5.30
CA ASN A 36 12.62 -1.08 6.76
C ASN A 36 14.03 -1.39 7.30
N GLU A 37 14.79 -2.26 6.62
CA GLU A 37 16.16 -2.59 7.00
C GLU A 37 17.10 -1.41 6.75
N GLU A 38 17.01 -0.79 5.58
CA GLU A 38 17.78 0.42 5.25
C GLU A 38 17.44 1.60 6.18
N LEU A 39 16.17 1.74 6.58
CA LEU A 39 15.78 2.76 7.56
C LEU A 39 16.43 2.51 8.92
N LYS A 40 16.50 1.25 9.39
CA LYS A 40 17.16 0.89 10.66
C LYS A 40 18.65 1.22 10.63
N GLU A 41 19.35 0.93 9.53
CA GLU A 41 20.77 1.28 9.35
C GLU A 41 21.01 2.79 9.47
N TRP A 42 20.04 3.60 9.05
CA TRP A 42 20.11 5.06 9.11
C TRP A 42 19.58 5.63 10.43
N GLY A 43 19.28 4.79 11.42
CA GLY A 43 18.70 5.21 12.70
C GLY A 43 17.29 5.81 12.56
N LYS A 44 16.59 5.54 11.45
CA LYS A 44 15.22 6.00 11.20
C LYS A 44 14.22 4.88 11.49
N ARG A 45 13.00 5.25 11.86
CA ARG A 45 11.88 4.32 12.05
C ARG A 45 10.80 4.58 11.00
N PRO A 46 10.17 3.52 10.46
CA PRO A 46 9.02 3.68 9.58
C PRO A 46 7.82 4.17 10.38
N GLY A 47 7.12 5.18 9.85
CA GLY A 47 5.83 5.67 10.37
C GLY A 47 5.75 5.96 11.88
N THR A 48 4.54 6.24 12.34
CA THR A 48 4.22 6.24 13.77
C THR A 48 3.83 4.83 14.19
N VAL A 49 4.35 4.37 15.33
CA VAL A 49 3.93 3.09 15.93
C VAL A 49 2.45 3.21 16.31
N GLN A 50 1.59 2.37 15.70
CA GLN A 50 0.14 2.41 15.94
C GLN A 50 -0.25 1.77 17.28
N HIS A 51 0.51 0.76 17.70
CA HIS A 51 0.34 0.08 18.99
C HIS A 51 1.72 -0.23 19.56
N GLU A 52 1.99 0.17 20.81
CA GLU A 52 3.14 -0.33 21.55
C GLU A 52 2.82 -1.78 21.93
N SER A 53 3.50 -2.75 21.30
CA SER A 53 3.52 -4.09 21.88
C SER A 53 4.32 -3.99 23.17
N GLU A 54 3.66 -4.19 24.31
CA GLU A 54 4.38 -4.49 25.56
C GLU A 54 5.27 -5.70 25.26
N GLU A 55 6.58 -5.49 25.26
CA GLU A 55 7.53 -6.60 25.20
C GLU A 55 7.23 -7.49 26.42
N GLU A 56 6.65 -8.67 26.20
CA GLU A 56 6.55 -9.70 27.23
C GLU A 56 7.98 -9.97 27.75
N LYS A 57 8.22 -9.56 28.99
CA LYS A 57 9.49 -9.73 29.72
C LYS A 57 9.78 -11.18 30.07
#